data_AF-A0A9D5YB61-F1
#
_entry.id   AF-A0A9D5YB61-F1
#
_cell.length_a   1.000
_cell.length_b   1.000
_cell.length_c   1.000
_cell.angle_alpha   90.00
_cell.angle_beta   90.00
_cell.angle_gamma   90.00
#
_symmetry.space_group_name_H-M   'P 1'
#
loop_
_entity.id
_entity.type
_entity.pdbx_description
1 polymer ?
#
loop_
_entity_poly.entity_id
_entity_poly.type
_entity_poly.pdbx_seq_one_letter_code
_entity_poly.pdbx_strand_id
1 'polypeptide(L)' 'MAYEVAPLSRLVEQFERLPGIGRKTAQRLALFVLNMPDGEAERFAQA' A
#
# COMPACT_ATOMS: atom_id res chain seq x y z
N MET A 1 -13.98 18.62 -3.13
CA MET A 1 -12.83 18.02 -2.42
C MET A 1 -12.98 16.52 -2.58
N ALA A 2 -12.19 15.92 -3.47
CA ALA A 2 -12.31 14.49 -3.72
C ALA A 2 -11.99 13.74 -2.43
N TYR A 3 -12.92 12.89 -1.97
CA TYR A 3 -12.62 11.77 -1.10
C TYR A 3 -11.77 10.77 -1.90
N GLU A 4 -10.59 11.20 -2.37
CA GLU A 4 -9.55 10.23 -2.64
C GLU A 4 -9.28 9.54 -1.32
N VAL A 5 -9.32 8.22 -1.34
CA VAL A 5 -8.95 7.37 -0.22
C VAL A 5 -7.47 7.64 0.06
N ALA A 6 -7.18 8.72 0.81
CA ALA A 6 -5.84 9.29 0.97
C ALA A 6 -4.77 8.26 1.36
N PRO A 7 -5.04 7.24 2.21
CA PRO A 7 -4.03 6.24 2.53
C PRO A 7 -3.80 5.22 1.41
N LEU A 8 -4.84 4.84 0.64
CA LEU A 8 -4.69 3.85 -0.44
C LEU A 8 -3.85 4.42 -1.59
N SER A 9 -4.17 5.61 -2.08
CA SER A 9 -3.40 6.23 -3.17
C SER A 9 -1.93 6.43 -2.78
N ARG A 10 -1.66 6.86 -1.54
CA ARG A 10 -0.29 7.02 -1.04
C ARG A 10 0.48 5.70 -1.01
N LEU A 11 -0.14 4.62 -0.55
CA LEU A 11 0.49 3.30 -0.53
C LEU A 11 0.79 2.82 -1.96
N VAL A 12 -0.15 3.00 -2.90
CA VAL A 12 0.05 2.67 -4.31
C VAL A 12 1.24 3.43 -4.89
N GLU A 13 1.31 4.73 -4.67
CA GLU A 13 2.45 5.55 -5.13
C GLU A 13 3.78 5.08 -4.52
N GLN A 14 3.82 4.71 -3.24
CA GLN A 14 5.06 4.19 -2.65
C GLN A 14 5.47 2.84 -3.26
N PHE A 15 4.52 1.93 -3.50
CA PHE A 15 4.82 0.63 -4.10
C PHE A 15 5.24 0.74 -5.58
N GLU A 16 4.68 1.68 -6.34
CA GLU A 16 5.08 1.93 -7.75
C GLU A 16 6.53 2.40 -7.90
N ARG A 17 7.13 2.96 -6.85
CA ARG A 17 8.55 3.41 -6.87
C ARG A 17 9.54 2.24 -6.79
N LEU A 18 9.06 1.02 -6.48
CA LEU A 18 9.91 -0.15 -6.38
C LEU A 18 10.22 -0.71 -7.78
N PRO A 19 11.48 -1.11 -8.05
CA PRO A 19 11.86 -1.67 -9.34
C PRO A 19 11.07 -2.95 -9.63
N GLY A 20 10.45 -3.02 -10.81
CA GLY A 20 9.64 -4.17 -11.22
C GLY A 20 8.18 -4.15 -10.71
N ILE A 21 7.74 -3.09 -10.03
CA ILE A 21 6.36 -2.96 -9.56
C ILE A 21 5.62 -1.89 -10.38
N GLY A 22 4.65 -2.33 -11.19
CA GLY A 22 3.73 -1.44 -11.89
C GLY A 22 2.43 -1.18 -11.12
N ARG A 23 1.63 -0.21 -11.59
CA ARG A 23 0.39 0.27 -10.96
C ARG A 23 -0.56 -0.81 -10.46
N LYS A 24 -0.85 -1.80 -11.30
CA LYS A 24 -1.77 -2.89 -10.96
C LYS A 24 -1.23 -3.74 -9.79
N THR A 25 0.08 -3.98 -9.76
CA THR A 25 0.72 -4.72 -8.68
C THR A 25 0.78 -3.87 -7.42
N ALA A 26 1.12 -2.58 -7.52
CA ALA A 26 1.11 -1.65 -6.41
C ALA A 26 -0.26 -1.52 -5.73
N GLN A 27 -1.34 -1.45 -6.51
CA GLN A 27 -2.72 -1.48 -5.99
C GLN A 27 -3.04 -2.75 -5.20
N ARG A 28 -2.60 -3.92 -5.70
CA ARG A 28 -2.80 -5.19 -4.99
C ARG A 28 -2.02 -5.23 -3.68
N LEU A 29 -0.78 -4.73 -3.67
CA LEU A 29 0.04 -4.67 -2.46
C LEU A 29 -0.52 -3.69 -1.43
N ALA A 30 -0.98 -2.51 -1.88
CA ALA A 30 -1.62 -1.53 -1.01
C ALA A 30 -2.88 -2.09 -0.35
N LEU A 31 -3.75 -2.76 -1.11
CA LEU A 31 -4.93 -3.43 -0.56
C LEU A 31 -4.56 -4.59 0.36
N PHE A 32 -3.51 -5.34 0.06
CA PHE A 32 -3.03 -6.40 0.94
C PHE A 32 -2.62 -5.86 2.32
N VAL A 33 -1.81 -4.80 2.35
CA VAL A 33 -1.37 -4.17 3.61
C VAL A 33 -2.55 -3.55 4.38
N LEU A 34 -3.51 -2.93 3.69
CA LEU A 34 -4.70 -2.36 4.34
C LEU A 34 -5.65 -3.41 4.93
N ASN A 35 -5.62 -4.65 4.44
CA ASN A 35 -6.43 -5.75 4.97
C ASN A 35 -5.69 -6.59 6.01
N MET A 36 -4.43 -6.25 6.32
CA MET A 36 -3.61 -6.95 7.30
C MET A 36 -4.06 -6.58 8.72
N PRO A 37 -4.05 -7.51 9.68
CA PRO A 37 -4.26 -7.18 11.09
C PRO A 37 -3.20 -6.18 11.59
N ASP A 38 -3.59 -5.24 12.45
CA ASP A 38 -2.71 -4.15 12.90
C ASP A 38 -1.34 -4.64 13.40
N GLY A 39 -1.30 -5.68 14.24
CA GLY A 39 -0.04 -6.22 14.76
C GLY A 39 0.85 -6.90 13.70
N GLU A 40 0.27 -7.39 12.62
CA GLU A 40 1.03 -7.93 11.49
C GLU A 40 1.54 -6.79 10.59
N ALA A 41 0.71 -5.75 10.38
CA ALA A 41 1.09 -4.56 9.63
C ALA A 41 2.25 -3.79 10.30
N GLU A 42 2.22 -3.66 11.63
CA GLU A 42 3.31 -3.07 12.40
C GLU A 42 4.61 -3.87 12.26
N ARG A 43 4.54 -5.20 12.39
CA ARG A 43 5.71 -6.07 12.20
C ARG A 43 6.27 -5.98 10.79
N PHE A 44 5.40 -5.92 9.78
CA PHE A 44 5.81 -5.75 8.38
C PHE A 44 6.51 -4.41 8.17
N ALA A 45 6.02 -3.32 8.78
CA ALA A 45 6.61 -1.99 8.67
C ALA A 45 7.96 -1.82 9.40
N GLN A 46 8.24 -2.66 10.40
CA GLN A 46 9.45 -2.63 11.22
C GLN A 46 10.55 -3.61 10.75
N ALA A 47 10.28 -4.38 9.70
CA ALA A 47 11.24 -5.33 9.10
C ALA A 47 12.17 -4.65 8.09
#